data_AF-A0A8T7FVB6-F1
#
_entry.id   AF-A0A8T7FVB6-F1
#
_cell.length_a   1.000
_cell.length_b   1.000
_cell.length_c   1.000
_cell.angle_alpha   90.00
_cell.angle_beta   90.00
_cell.angle_gamma   90.00
#
_symmetry.space_group_name_H-M   'P 1'
#
loop_
_entity.id
_entity.type
_entity.pdbx_description
1 polymer ?
#
loop_
_entity_poly.entity_id
_entity_poly.type
_entity_poly.pdbx_seq_one_letter_code
_entity_poly.pdbx_strand_id
1 'polypeptide(L)' 'MLDRVRRILEEELTPKQREALIMLGLQDIPMEEAAKRMKTNRNALYKLLHDARLRLKKRLSLEDLTPQDVLTAFEPK' A
#
# COMPACT_ATOMS: atom_id res chain seq x y z
N MET A 1 13.55 11.07 3.87
CA MET A 1 12.57 10.07 4.36
C MET A 1 11.57 9.69 3.26
N LEU A 2 10.85 10.65 2.66
CA LEU A 2 9.88 10.37 1.60
C LEU A 2 10.44 9.59 0.40
N ASP A 3 11.67 9.89 -0.03
CA ASP A 3 12.32 9.15 -1.13
C ASP A 3 12.58 7.68 -0.78
N ARG A 4 12.90 7.38 0.48
CA ARG A 4 13.05 5.99 0.96
C ARG A 4 11.71 5.25 0.89
N VAL A 5 10.64 5.88 1.36
CA VAL A 5 9.29 5.29 1.31
C VAL A 5 8.85 5.07 -0.13
N ARG A 6 9.11 6.04 -1.03
CA ARG A 6 8.82 5.90 -2.46
C ARG A 6 9.54 4.71 -3.06
N ARG A 7 10.85 4.58 -2.82
CA ARG A 7 11.66 3.45 -3.28
C ARG A 7 11.10 2.12 -2.77
N ILE A 8 10.77 2.02 -1.48
CA ILE A 8 10.18 0.80 -0.90
C ILE A 8 8.87 0.42 -1.60
N LEU A 9 8.00 1.40 -1.88
CA LEU A 9 6.74 1.16 -2.60
C LEU A 9 6.97 0.67 -4.04
N GLU A 10 8.02 1.14 -4.70
CA GLU A 10 8.37 0.76 -6.08
C GLU A 10 9.05 -0.62 -6.15
N GLU A 11 9.88 -0.97 -5.17
CA GLU A 11 10.63 -2.23 -5.15
C GLU A 11 9.81 -3.41 -4.59
N GLU A 12 8.97 -3.20 -3.58
CA GLU A 12 8.29 -4.29 -2.87
C GLU A 12 6.93 -4.67 -3.44
N LEU A 13 6.26 -3.72 -4.11
CA LEU A 13 4.93 -3.92 -4.65
C LEU A 13 4.98 -4.21 -6.14
N THR A 14 4.22 -5.22 -6.54
CA THR A 14 3.87 -5.38 -7.95
C THR A 14 2.99 -4.21 -8.43
N PRO A 15 2.96 -3.90 -9.73
CA PRO A 15 2.08 -2.86 -10.27
C PRO A 15 0.61 -3.04 -9.84
N LYS A 16 0.11 -4.27 -9.82
CA LYS A 16 -1.26 -4.59 -9.38
C LYS A 16 -1.48 -4.32 -7.89
N GLN A 17 -0.52 -4.65 -7.03
CA GLN A 17 -0.62 -4.38 -5.60
C GLN A 17 -0.64 -2.88 -5.33
N ARG A 18 0.22 -2.11 -6.02
CA ARG A 18 0.24 -0.65 -5.92
C ARG A 18 -1.07 -0.02 -6.39
N GLU A 19 -1.59 -0.49 -7.51
CA GLU A 19 -2.89 -0.06 -8.04
C GLU A 19 -4.04 -0.31 -7.04
N ALA A 20 -4.11 -1.53 -6.48
CA ALA A 20 -5.11 -1.88 -5.47
C ALA A 20 -5.00 -1.01 -4.21
N LEU A 21 -3.77 -0.74 -3.76
CA LEU A 21 -3.52 0.09 -2.58
C LEU A 21 -3.95 1.55 -2.79
N ILE A 22 -3.71 2.10 -3.99
CA ILE A 22 -4.17 3.45 -4.35
C ILE A 22 -5.69 3.51 -4.39
N MET A 23 -6.34 2.61 -5.12
CA MET A 23 -7.81 2.63 -5.26
C MET A 23 -8.52 2.46 -3.92
N LEU A 24 -8.07 1.52 -3.09
CA LEU A 24 -8.76 1.17 -1.85
C LEU A 24 -8.31 2.00 -0.64
N GLY A 25 -7.08 2.50 -0.64
CA GLY A 25 -6.48 3.17 0.52
C GLY A 25 -6.34 4.69 0.38
N LEU A 26 -6.38 5.24 -0.84
CA LEU A 26 -6.26 6.68 -1.06
C LEU A 26 -7.49 7.28 -1.75
N GLN A 27 -8.13 6.52 -2.64
CA GLN A 27 -9.29 6.99 -3.42
C GLN A 27 -10.63 6.54 -2.81
N ASP A 28 -10.60 5.76 -1.72
CA ASP A 28 -11.77 5.19 -1.04
C ASP A 28 -12.77 4.49 -1.98
N ILE A 29 -12.26 3.88 -3.06
CA ILE A 29 -13.09 3.12 -3.99
C ILE A 29 -13.62 1.88 -3.26
N PRO A 30 -14.93 1.58 -3.34
CA PRO A 30 -15.48 0.37 -2.74
C PRO A 30 -14.82 -0.89 -3.30
N MET A 31 -14.57 -1.88 -2.43
CA MET A 31 -13.89 -3.14 -2.78
C MET A 31 -14.49 -3.83 -4.02
N GLU A 32 -15.82 -3.86 -4.14
CA GLU A 32 -16.52 -4.49 -5.25
C GLU A 32 -16.27 -3.77 -6.58
N GLU A 33 -16.24 -2.43 -6.55
CA GLU A 33 -16.00 -1.59 -7.71
C GLU A 33 -14.53 -1.68 -8.16
N ALA A 34 -13.60 -1.65 -7.21
CA ALA A 34 -12.18 -1.86 -7.50
C ALA A 34 -11.92 -3.26 -8.10
N ALA A 35 -12.60 -4.31 -7.59
CA ALA A 35 -12.46 -5.67 -8.13
C ALA A 35 -12.90 -5.74 -9.60
N LYS A 36 -14.01 -5.06 -9.96
CA LYS A 36 -14.47 -4.97 -11.36
C LYS A 36 -13.45 -4.24 -12.24
N ARG A 37 -12.95 -3.08 -11.81
CA ARG A 37 -11.94 -2.30 -12.56
C ARG A 37 -10.67 -3.09 -12.83
N MET A 38 -10.22 -3.85 -11.83
CA MET A 38 -9.04 -4.71 -11.91
C MET A 38 -9.29 -6.06 -12.59
N LYS A 39 -10.50 -6.31 -13.10
CA LYS A 39 -10.91 -7.57 -13.74
C LYS A 39 -10.61 -8.79 -12.84
N THR A 40 -10.97 -8.69 -11.56
CA THR A 40 -10.79 -9.74 -10.55
C THR A 40 -12.06 -9.87 -9.70
N ASN A 41 -12.00 -10.66 -8.62
CA ASN A 41 -13.09 -10.76 -7.65
C ASN A 41 -12.67 -10.21 -6.28
N ARG A 42 -13.65 -9.93 -5.43
CA ARG A 42 -13.47 -9.37 -4.08
C ARG A 42 -12.44 -10.14 -3.24
N ASN A 43 -12.49 -11.48 -3.25
CA ASN A 43 -11.61 -12.31 -2.43
C ASN A 43 -10.15 -12.25 -2.91
N ALA A 44 -9.94 -12.29 -4.24
CA ALA A 44 -8.62 -12.15 -4.83
C ALA A 44 -8.05 -10.76 -4.59
N LEU A 45 -8.85 -9.70 -4.75
CA LEU A 45 -8.42 -8.32 -4.48
C LEU A 45 -8.09 -8.11 -2.99
N TYR A 46 -8.91 -8.65 -2.09
CA TYR A 46 -8.65 -8.62 -0.65
C TYR A 46 -7.31 -9.27 -0.31
N LYS A 47 -7.04 -10.48 -0.83
CA LYS A 47 -5.77 -11.20 -0.61
C LYS A 47 -4.58 -10.45 -1.22
N LEU A 48 -4.75 -9.86 -2.41
CA LEU A 48 -3.72 -9.05 -3.06
C LEU A 48 -3.34 -7.84 -2.20
N LEU A 49 -4.34 -7.10 -1.70
CA LEU A 49 -4.13 -5.95 -0.83
C LEU A 49 -3.52 -6.35 0.53
N HIS A 50 -3.94 -7.48 1.08
CA HIS A 50 -3.37 -8.02 2.32
C HIS A 50 -1.88 -8.35 2.16
N ASP A 51 -1.50 -9.07 1.10
CA ASP A 51 -0.10 -9.39 0.80
C ASP A 51 0.75 -8.13 0.60
N ALA A 52 0.22 -7.13 -0.13
CA ALA A 52 0.87 -5.83 -0.30
C ALA A 52 1.19 -5.16 1.04
N ARG A 53 0.21 -5.10 1.95
CA ARG A 53 0.40 -4.50 3.29
C ARG A 53 1.43 -5.25 4.12
N LEU A 54 1.41 -6.59 4.06
CA LEU A 54 2.36 -7.41 4.81
C LEU A 54 3.80 -7.20 4.31
N ARG A 55 4.01 -7.14 2.99
CA ARG A 55 5.30 -6.83 2.36
C ARG A 55 5.84 -5.47 2.81
N LEU A 56 5.00 -4.42 2.71
CA LEU A 56 5.39 -3.08 3.13
C LEU A 56 5.73 -3.02 4.62
N LYS A 57 4.89 -3.60 5.48
CA LYS A 57 5.16 -3.64 6.92
C LYS A 57 6.50 -4.28 7.21
N LYS A 58 6.79 -5.44 6.60
CA LYS A 58 8.06 -6.14 6.78
C LYS A 58 9.24 -5.27 6.30
N ARG A 59 9.15 -4.68 5.11
CA ARG A 59 10.26 -3.90 4.55
C ARG A 59 10.52 -2.60 5.30
N LEU A 60 9.47 -1.89 5.72
CA LEU A 60 9.60 -0.67 6.51
C LEU A 60 10.26 -0.96 7.86
N SER A 61 9.88 -2.05 8.52
CA SER A 61 10.51 -2.50 9.77
C SER A 61 11.98 -2.86 9.60
N LEU A 62 12.39 -3.46 8.47
CA LEU A 62 13.81 -3.73 8.17
C LEU A 62 14.63 -2.46 7.89
N GLU A 63 13.96 -1.36 7.60
CA GLU A 63 14.56 -0.06 7.33
C GLU A 63 14.49 0.89 8.54
N ASP A 64 14.15 0.35 9.73
CA ASP A 64 13.93 1.08 10.98
C ASP A 64 12.93 2.24 10.83
N LEU A 65 11.98 2.11 9.91
CA LEU A 65 10.89 3.05 9.70
C LEU A 65 9.64 2.51 10.39
N THR A 66 9.31 3.08 11.54
CA THR A 66 8.07 2.78 12.25
C THR A 66 6.90 3.56 11.63
N PRO A 67 5.65 3.10 11.82
CA PRO A 67 4.48 3.90 11.44
C PRO A 67 4.49 5.30 12.06
N GLN A 68 4.99 5.43 13.30
CA GLN A 68 5.09 6.72 13.97
C GLN A 68 6.06 7.66 13.24
N ASP A 69 7.24 7.18 12.83
CA ASP A 69 8.21 7.99 12.09
C ASP A 69 7.60 8.55 10.79
N VAL A 70 6.79 7.71 10.11
CA VAL A 70 6.09 8.12 8.90
C VAL A 70 5.04 9.19 9.22
N LEU A 71 4.22 9.01 10.26
CA LEU A 71 3.18 9.97 10.65
C LEU A 71 3.77 11.32 11.06
N THR A 72 4.81 11.31 11.89
CA THR A 72 5.49 12.54 12.36
C THR A 72 5.99 13.39 11.20
N ALA A 73 6.40 12.79 10.09
CA ALA A 73 6.85 13.56 8.93
C ALA A 73 5.75 14.33 8.18
N PHE A 74 4.48 14.03 8.45
CA PHE A 74 3.34 14.76 7.92
C PHE A 74 2.69 15.69 8.96
N GLU A 75 3.21 15.71 10.20
CA GLU A 75 2.74 16.68 11.19
C GLU A 75 3.13 18.10 10.75
N PRO A 76 2.19 19.06 10.83
CA PRO A 76 2.53 20.46 10.58
C PRO A 76 3.56 20.92 11.62
N LYS A 77 4.57 21.66 11.14
CA LYS A 77 5.59 22.29 12.00
C LYS A 77 4.98 23.35 12.91
#